data_AF-A0A9E1JJE9-F1
#
_entry.id   AF-A0A9E1JJE9-F1
#
_cell.length_a   1.000
_cell.length_b   1.000
_cell.length_c   1.000
_cell.angle_alpha   90.00
_cell.angle_beta   90.00
_cell.angle_gamma   90.00
#
_symmetry.space_group_name_H-M   'P 1'
#
loop_
_entity.id
_entity.type
_entity.pdbx_description
1 polymer ?
#
loop_
_entity_poly.entity_id
_entity_poly.type
_entity_poly.pdbx_seq_one_letter_code
_entity_poly.pdbx_strand_id
1 'polypeptide(L)'
;MEAGDEIVFADEYGTWMITGDEKRFVKSYLISLSEISTPEEYTIGAIPLIQRDRWESFSNKVYPAAIKIGNKEQKIHLKKEVEKQKIKE
;
A
#
# COMPACT_ATOMS: atom_id res chain seq x y z
N MET A 1 -41.28 10.41 31.01
CA MET A 1 -41.09 9.89 29.66
C MET A 1 -40.01 10.73 29.01
N GLU A 2 -38.97 10.05 28.58
CA GLU A 2 -37.64 10.53 28.24
C GLU A 2 -37.68 11.53 27.07
N ALA A 3 -37.14 12.73 27.26
CA ALA A 3 -36.52 13.44 26.15
C ALA A 3 -35.13 12.81 26.00
N GLY A 4 -35.11 11.65 25.33
CA GLY A 4 -33.86 11.00 24.97
C GLY A 4 -33.14 11.90 24.01
N ASP A 5 -32.06 12.55 24.47
CA ASP A 5 -31.03 13.06 23.58
C ASP A 5 -30.61 11.87 22.71
N GLU A 6 -31.02 11.90 21.45
CA GLU A 6 -30.62 10.90 20.48
C GLU A 6 -29.11 11.05 20.32
N ILE A 7 -28.36 10.19 21.02
CA ILE A 7 -26.92 10.05 20.82
C ILE A 7 -26.77 9.43 19.43
N VAL A 8 -26.62 10.30 18.43
CA VAL A 8 -26.22 9.89 17.08
C VAL A 8 -24.76 9.47 17.18
N PHE A 9 -24.53 8.15 17.23
CA PHE A 9 -23.18 7.60 17.11
C PHE A 9 -22.63 8.01 15.75
N ALA A 10 -21.47 8.68 15.74
CA ALA A 10 -20.79 9.16 14.54
C ALA A 10 -20.29 8.05 13.59
N ASP A 11 -20.79 6.82 13.72
CA ASP A 11 -20.51 5.71 12.80
C ASP A 11 -21.24 5.88 11.45
N GLU A 12 -22.26 6.75 11.36
CA GLU A 12 -22.98 7.02 10.10
C GLU A 12 -22.48 8.27 9.35
N TYR A 13 -21.56 9.04 9.91
CA TYR A 13 -20.93 10.17 9.20
C TYR A 13 -19.75 9.70 8.37
N GLY A 14 -20.09 8.97 7.30
CA GLY A 14 -19.39 8.92 6.03
C GLY A 14 -17.87 8.85 6.13
N THR A 15 -17.34 7.64 6.11
CA THR A 15 -16.18 7.28 5.29
C THR A 15 -15.47 8.48 4.66
N TRP A 16 -14.56 9.11 5.41
CA TRP A 16 -13.55 10.02 4.85
C TRP A 16 -12.54 9.24 3.97
N MET A 17 -12.87 8.01 3.54
CA MET A 17 -12.10 7.33 2.51
C MET A 17 -12.33 8.10 1.22
N ILE A 18 -11.27 8.73 0.75
CA ILE A 18 -11.16 9.20 -0.61
C ILE A 18 -11.50 8.00 -1.50
N THR A 19 -12.70 7.99 -2.09
CA THR A 19 -13.07 7.02 -3.12
C THR A 19 -12.18 7.30 -4.32
N GLY A 20 -11.07 6.59 -4.40
CA GLY A 20 -10.10 6.82 -5.44
C GLY A 20 -9.44 5.54 -5.88
N ASP A 21 -8.85 5.61 -7.06
CA ASP A 21 -8.17 4.49 -7.69
C ASP A 21 -6.92 4.13 -6.86
N GLU A 22 -7.07 3.11 -6.02
CA GLU A 22 -6.00 2.60 -5.15
C GLU A 22 -4.73 2.30 -5.95
N LYS A 23 -4.89 1.74 -7.15
CA LYS A 23 -3.77 1.44 -8.04
C LYS A 23 -3.03 2.70 -8.46
N ARG A 24 -3.76 3.79 -8.71
CA ARG A 24 -3.15 5.10 -8.99
C ARG A 24 -2.39 5.63 -7.78
N PHE A 25 -2.95 5.53 -6.58
CA PHE A 25 -2.31 6.01 -5.36
C PHE A 25 -1.05 5.21 -5.00
N VAL A 26 -1.14 3.88 -5.02
CA VAL A 26 0.01 3.00 -4.79
C VAL A 26 1.11 3.28 -5.80
N LYS A 27 0.77 3.46 -7.07
CA LYS A 27 1.76 3.81 -8.10
C LYS A 27 2.43 5.15 -7.82
N SER A 28 1.66 6.20 -7.51
CA SER A 28 2.20 7.53 -7.21
C SER A 28 3.10 7.50 -5.98
N TYR A 29 2.71 6.78 -4.93
CA TYR A 29 3.52 6.59 -3.72
C TYR A 29 4.83 5.86 -4.02
N LEU A 30 4.79 4.76 -4.79
CA LEU A 30 6.01 4.04 -5.15
C LEU A 30 6.97 4.88 -5.99
N ILE A 31 6.46 5.78 -6.85
CA ILE A 31 7.29 6.73 -7.62
C ILE A 31 7.99 7.68 -6.67
N SER A 32 7.26 8.40 -5.82
CA SER A 32 7.86 9.35 -4.89
C SER A 32 8.84 8.68 -3.94
N LEU A 33 8.49 7.48 -3.43
CA LEU A 33 9.38 6.70 -2.56
C LEU A 33 10.68 6.32 -3.29
N SER A 34 10.60 5.90 -4.57
CA SER A 34 11.79 5.50 -5.33
C SER A 34 12.78 6.64 -5.57
N GLU A 35 12.30 7.88 -5.62
CA GLU A 35 13.13 9.06 -5.92
C GLU A 35 13.91 9.56 -4.71
N ILE A 36 13.38 9.38 -3.50
CA ILE A 36 13.94 9.99 -2.28
C ILE A 36 14.59 8.99 -1.32
N SER A 37 14.37 7.70 -1.51
CA SER A 37 14.68 6.69 -0.48
C SER A 37 15.85 5.79 -0.87
N THR A 38 16.57 5.33 0.14
CA THR A 38 17.55 4.24 0.02
C THR A 38 16.86 2.92 -0.39
N PRO A 39 17.61 1.91 -0.90
CA PRO A 39 17.06 0.58 -1.19
C PRO A 39 16.32 -0.06 0.00
N GLU A 40 16.83 0.11 1.21
CA GLU A 40 16.27 -0.41 2.45
C GLU A 40 14.94 0.27 2.78
N GLU A 41 14.90 1.60 2.78
CA GLU A 41 13.69 2.40 3.05
C GLU A 41 12.60 2.16 1.99
N TYR A 42 13.00 2.07 0.72
CA TYR A 42 12.08 1.71 -0.37
C TYR A 42 11.44 0.34 -0.12
N THR A 43 12.24 -0.63 0.31
CA THR A 43 11.76 -1.99 0.61
C THR A 43 10.81 -2.00 1.80
N ILE A 44 11.15 -1.28 2.88
CA ILE A 44 10.30 -1.14 4.06
C ILE A 44 8.93 -0.54 3.69
N GLY A 45 8.88 0.45 2.79
CA GLY A 45 7.63 1.04 2.33
C GLY A 45 6.85 0.16 1.34
N ALA A 46 7.54 -0.59 0.47
CA ALA A 46 6.89 -1.40 -0.56
C ALA A 46 6.32 -2.72 -0.03
N ILE A 47 6.98 -3.38 0.92
CA ILE A 47 6.59 -4.71 1.43
C ILE A 47 5.14 -4.73 1.97
N PRO A 48 4.71 -3.80 2.84
CA PRO A 48 3.34 -3.80 3.35
C PRO A 48 2.28 -3.68 2.24
N LEU A 49 2.57 -2.91 1.18
CA LEU A 49 1.67 -2.75 0.04
C LEU A 49 1.56 -4.03 -0.79
N ILE A 50 2.67 -4.74 -0.98
CA ILE A 50 2.70 -6.04 -1.67
C ILE A 50 1.95 -7.10 -0.84
N GLN A 51 2.13 -7.10 0.48
CA GLN A 51 1.41 -8.01 1.37
C GLN A 51 -0.10 -7.71 1.39
N ARG A 52 -0.49 -6.43 1.32
CA ARG A 52 -1.91 -6.05 1.18
C ARG A 52 -2.51 -6.57 -0.12
N ASP A 53 -1.83 -6.32 -1.24
CA ASP A 53 -2.28 -6.78 -2.56
C ASP A 53 -2.44 -8.30 -2.62
N ARG A 54 -1.62 -9.06 -1.88
CA ARG A 54 -1.80 -10.52 -1.73
C ARG A 54 -3.15 -10.91 -1.15
N TRP A 55 -3.64 -10.20 -0.12
CA TRP A 55 -4.97 -10.46 0.45
C TRP A 55 -6.10 -10.05 -0.51
N GLU A 56 -5.80 -9.17 -1.46
CA GLU A 56 -6.68 -8.71 -2.53
C GLU A 56 -6.47 -9.49 -3.84
N SER A 57 -5.94 -10.72 -3.74
CA SER A 57 -5.70 -11.63 -4.88
C SER A 57 -4.81 -11.03 -5.99
N PHE A 58 -3.89 -10.14 -5.63
CA PHE A 58 -2.97 -9.43 -6.53
C PHE A 58 -3.67 -8.60 -7.61
N SER A 59 -4.90 -8.14 -7.34
CA SER A 59 -5.70 -7.36 -8.29
C SER A 59 -5.02 -6.05 -8.71
N ASN A 60 -4.25 -5.45 -7.81
CA ASN A 60 -3.58 -4.17 -8.03
C ASN A 60 -2.20 -4.32 -8.70
N LYS A 61 -1.61 -5.53 -8.71
CA LYS A 61 -0.29 -5.86 -9.29
C LYS A 61 0.81 -4.96 -8.72
N VAL A 62 0.83 -4.81 -7.39
CA VAL A 62 1.72 -3.90 -6.67
C VAL A 62 3.17 -4.32 -6.80
N TYR A 63 3.49 -5.61 -6.67
CA TYR A 63 4.86 -6.08 -6.82
C TYR A 63 5.45 -5.79 -8.23
N PRO A 64 4.78 -6.16 -9.34
CA PRO A 64 5.25 -5.77 -10.68
C PRO A 64 5.41 -4.25 -10.84
N ALA A 65 4.54 -3.45 -10.24
CA ALA A 65 4.65 -1.99 -10.28
C ALA A 65 5.90 -1.51 -9.53
N ALA A 66 6.17 -2.02 -8.33
CA ALA A 66 7.35 -1.67 -7.54
C ALA A 66 8.65 -2.03 -8.28
N ILE A 67 8.72 -3.23 -8.88
CA ILE A 67 9.87 -3.64 -9.70
C ILE A 67 10.05 -2.77 -10.94
N LYS A 68 8.97 -2.28 -11.55
CA LYS A 68 9.05 -1.38 -12.70
C LYS A 68 9.59 0.00 -12.30
N ILE A 69 9.12 0.53 -11.17
CA ILE A 69 9.37 1.91 -10.74
C ILE A 69 10.74 2.07 -10.08
N GLY A 70 11.13 1.17 -9.17
CA GLY A 70 12.38 1.31 -8.42
C GLY A 70 13.61 1.41 -9.32
N ASN A 71 14.71 1.93 -8.78
CA ASN A 71 16.02 1.89 -9.45
C ASN A 71 16.67 0.49 -9.33
N LYS A 72 17.86 0.31 -9.92
CA LYS A 72 18.52 -1.01 -9.97
C LYS A 72 18.76 -1.61 -8.58
N GLU A 73 19.23 -0.81 -7.63
CA GLU A 73 19.59 -1.26 -6.29
C GLU A 73 18.33 -1.56 -5.47
N GLN A 74 17.34 -0.67 -5.52
CA GLN A 74 16.02 -0.86 -4.92
C GLN A 74 15.35 -2.16 -5.39
N LYS A 75 15.42 -2.47 -6.70
CA LYS A 75 14.88 -3.74 -7.24
C LYS A 75 15.57 -4.95 -6.66
N ILE A 76 16.90 -4.93 -6.58
CA ILE A 76 17.67 -6.07 -6.07
C ILE A 76 17.35 -6.31 -4.60
N HIS A 77 17.31 -5.23 -3.81
CA HIS A 77 16.99 -5.32 -2.39
C HIS A 77 15.56 -5.82 -2.17
N LEU A 78 14.58 -5.26 -2.89
CA LEU A 78 13.18 -5.67 -2.78
C LEU A 78 12.97 -7.14 -3.13
N LYS A 79 13.55 -7.63 -4.22
CA LYS A 79 13.45 -9.05 -4.62
C LYS A 79 13.97 -9.98 -3.53
N LYS A 80 15.15 -9.69 -2.97
CA LYS A 80 15.73 -10.48 -1.88
C LYS A 80 14.81 -10.53 -0.67
N GLU A 81 14.23 -9.40 -0.30
CA GLU A 81 13.37 -9.34 0.88
C GLU A 81 12.02 -10.06 0.65
N VAL A 82 11.46 -9.95 -0.56
CA VAL A 82 10.24 -10.66 -0.95
C VAL A 82 10.44 -12.18 -0.95
N GLU A 83 11.56 -12.66 -1.50
CA GLU A 83 11.96 -14.07 -1.43
C GLU A 83 12.16 -14.55 0.01
N LYS A 84 12.88 -13.77 0.81
CA LYS A 84 13.15 -14.06 2.24
C LYS A 84 11.86 -14.15 3.06
N GLN A 85 10.90 -13.27 2.79
CA GLN A 85 9.58 -13.28 3.45
C GLN A 85 8.61 -14.30 2.84
N LYS A 86 9.01 -15.03 1.78
CA LYS A 86 8.19 -16.04 1.09
C LYS A 86 6.83 -15.49 0.65
N ILE A 87 6.80 -14.22 0.25
CA ILE A 87 5.61 -13.64 -0.33
C ILE A 87 5.51 -14.23 -1.74
N LYS A 88 4.49 -15.07 -1.97
CA LYS A 88 4.19 -15.57 -3.32
C LYS A 88 3.61 -14.39 -4.10
N GLU A 89 4.14 -14.13 -5.28
CA GLU A 89 3.81 -12.98 -6.13
C GLU A 89 2.95 -13.40 -7.33
#